data_AF-A0A2G9V5G4-F1
#
_entry.id   AF-A0A2G9V5G4-F1
#
_cell.length_a   1.000
_cell.length_b   1.000
_cell.length_c   1.000
_cell.angle_alpha   90.00
_cell.angle_beta   90.00
_cell.angle_gamma   90.00
#
_symmetry.space_group_name_H-M   'P 1'
#
loop_
_entity.id
_entity.type
_entity.pdbx_description
1 polymer ?
#
loop_
_entity_poly.entity_id
_entity_poly.type
_entity_poly.pdbx_seq_one_letter_code
_entity_poly.pdbx_strand_id
1 'polypeptide(L)'
;MDSSRRTAVHEKWVSGKYNVIIATVAFGMGIDKPDVRYVIHHALPKSVENYFQESGRAGRDGLSAVCILYFRLSDVFRQSTMVCTEKTGLRNLYSMVRYATTQKTNDRGSNRITGAKLVELTTKRLGSKPIVERALCHALLNGHLKQDFHFTPYAIHSYIVSGPKGAKQSTIIMKCKKSDCDMTTKSSRKRKLDDVTAKSETLPDEIYLD
;
A
#
# COMPACT_ATOMS: atom_id res chain seq x y z
N MET A 1 24.27 -31.92 -2.18
CA MET A 1 25.63 -31.37 -2.04
C MET A 1 26.12 -31.73 -0.64
N ASP A 2 27.34 -32.24 -0.50
CA ASP A 2 27.91 -32.54 0.81
C ASP A 2 28.08 -31.27 1.66
N SER A 3 27.98 -31.37 2.98
CA SER A 3 28.04 -30.23 3.89
C SER A 3 29.35 -29.45 3.76
N SER A 4 30.48 -30.16 3.69
CA SER A 4 31.82 -29.57 3.57
C SER A 4 31.98 -28.78 2.28
N ARG A 5 31.37 -29.26 1.19
CA ARG A 5 31.38 -28.57 -0.11
C ARG A 5 30.54 -27.29 -0.10
N ARG A 6 29.41 -27.26 0.62
CA ARG A 6 28.58 -26.05 0.75
C ARG A 6 29.33 -24.95 1.49
N THR A 7 29.99 -25.30 2.60
CA THR A 7 30.80 -24.36 3.40
C THR A 7 31.95 -23.79 2.57
N ALA A 8 32.70 -24.64 1.87
CA ALA A 8 33.82 -24.19 1.03
C ALA A 8 33.39 -23.26 -0.12
N VAL A 9 32.21 -23.48 -0.71
CA VAL A 9 31.65 -22.59 -1.75
C VAL A 9 31.22 -21.26 -1.12
N HIS A 10 30.57 -21.31 0.04
CA HIS A 10 30.14 -20.12 0.78
C HIS A 10 31.32 -19.23 1.17
N GLU A 11 32.38 -19.80 1.77
CA GLU A 11 33.59 -19.07 2.15
C GLU A 11 34.28 -18.41 0.95
N LYS A 12 34.38 -19.13 -0.18
CA LYS A 12 34.98 -18.58 -1.42
C LYS A 12 34.14 -17.44 -2.00
N TRP A 13 32.83 -17.50 -1.86
CA TRP A 13 31.95 -16.42 -2.30
C TRP A 13 32.01 -15.20 -1.35
N VAL A 14 32.01 -15.42 -0.04
CA VAL A 14 32.13 -14.35 0.96
C VAL A 14 33.45 -13.60 0.83
N SER A 15 34.56 -14.34 0.64
CA SER A 15 35.90 -13.78 0.40
C SER A 15 36.08 -13.11 -0.96
N GLY A 16 35.06 -13.14 -1.84
CA GLY A 16 35.10 -12.51 -3.16
C GLY A 16 35.85 -13.31 -4.23
N LYS A 17 36.33 -14.53 -3.93
CA LYS A 17 36.93 -15.43 -4.92
C LYS A 17 35.91 -15.90 -5.96
N TYR A 18 34.64 -15.98 -5.58
CA TYR A 18 33.53 -16.16 -6.51
C TYR A 18 32.64 -14.93 -6.52
N ASN A 19 32.38 -14.39 -7.72
CA ASN A 19 31.52 -13.22 -7.90
C ASN A 19 30.02 -13.59 -7.88
N VAL A 20 29.69 -14.79 -8.36
CA VAL A 20 28.31 -15.24 -8.55
C VAL A 20 28.11 -16.59 -7.89
N ILE A 21 26.95 -16.74 -7.25
CA ILE A 21 26.50 -18.02 -6.71
C ILE A 21 25.11 -18.33 -7.25
N ILE A 22 24.93 -19.55 -7.74
CA ILE A 22 23.64 -20.06 -8.21
C ILE A 22 23.11 -20.98 -7.13
N ALA A 23 21.95 -20.63 -6.58
CA ALA A 23 21.41 -21.36 -5.45
C ALA A 23 19.87 -21.41 -5.46
N THR A 24 19.35 -22.40 -4.75
CA THR A 24 17.91 -22.50 -4.43
C THR A 24 17.63 -21.81 -3.10
N VAL A 25 16.35 -21.72 -2.71
CA VAL A 25 15.88 -21.14 -1.43
C VAL A 25 16.64 -21.70 -0.21
N ALA A 26 17.12 -22.95 -0.29
CA ALA A 26 17.89 -23.60 0.77
C ALA A 26 19.21 -22.90 1.13
N PHE A 27 19.75 -22.05 0.25
CA PHE A 27 20.96 -21.28 0.52
C PHE A 27 20.67 -20.06 1.42
N GLY A 28 19.41 -19.72 1.66
CA GLY A 28 19.03 -18.48 2.31
C GLY A 28 19.28 -18.36 3.83
N MET A 29 19.45 -19.46 4.56
CA MET A 29 19.66 -19.38 6.01
C MET A 29 21.13 -19.05 6.31
N GLY A 30 21.39 -17.86 6.87
CA GLY A 30 22.72 -17.48 7.36
C GLY A 30 23.64 -16.73 6.38
N ILE A 31 23.14 -16.30 5.21
CA ILE A 31 23.91 -15.37 4.36
C ILE A 31 23.85 -13.97 4.95
N ASP A 32 25.02 -13.44 5.30
CA ASP A 32 25.20 -12.05 5.71
C ASP A 32 26.39 -11.40 4.99
N LYS A 33 26.33 -11.39 3.66
CA LYS A 33 27.25 -10.61 2.83
C LYS A 33 26.64 -9.24 2.57
N PRO A 34 27.25 -8.13 3.04
CA PRO A 34 26.65 -6.80 2.92
C PRO A 34 26.65 -6.26 1.49
N ASP A 35 27.64 -6.67 0.70
CA ASP A 35 28.00 -6.11 -0.62
C ASP A 35 27.33 -6.83 -1.82
N VAL A 36 26.15 -7.43 -1.63
CA VAL A 36 25.41 -8.07 -2.73
C VAL A 36 24.72 -7.04 -3.61
N ARG A 37 25.17 -6.89 -4.85
CA ARG A 37 24.65 -5.89 -5.82
C ARG A 37 23.48 -6.37 -6.65
N TYR A 38 23.44 -7.66 -6.97
CA TYR A 38 22.44 -8.21 -7.87
C TYR A 38 21.83 -9.47 -7.26
N VAL A 39 20.49 -9.53 -7.26
CA VAL A 39 19.75 -10.77 -6.99
C VAL A 39 18.88 -11.05 -8.20
N ILE A 40 19.13 -12.19 -8.85
CA ILE A 40 18.45 -12.59 -10.09
C ILE A 40 17.62 -13.83 -9.80
N HIS A 41 16.30 -13.72 -9.97
CA HIS A 41 15.39 -14.84 -9.86
C HIS A 41 15.20 -15.45 -11.26
N HIS A 42 15.75 -16.64 -11.44
CA HIS A 42 15.62 -17.42 -12.68
C HIS A 42 14.23 -18.04 -12.86
N ALA A 43 13.52 -18.28 -11.75
CA ALA A 43 12.18 -18.85 -11.74
C ALA A 43 11.26 -18.03 -10.83
N LEU A 44 9.95 -18.14 -11.07
CA LEU A 44 8.94 -17.45 -10.29
C LEU A 44 8.95 -17.93 -8.81
N PRO A 45 9.08 -17.02 -7.84
CA PRO A 45 8.93 -17.36 -6.43
C PRO A 45 7.53 -17.90 -6.09
N LYS A 46 7.46 -18.73 -5.04
CA LYS A 46 6.20 -19.31 -4.55
C LYS A 46 5.18 -18.27 -4.06
N SER A 47 5.67 -17.15 -3.57
CA SER A 47 4.87 -16.08 -3.01
C SER A 47 5.61 -14.75 -3.11
N VAL A 48 4.87 -13.66 -2.89
CA VAL A 48 5.42 -12.31 -2.83
C VAL A 48 6.35 -12.16 -1.61
N GLU A 49 6.01 -12.81 -0.51
CA GLU A 49 6.79 -12.78 0.73
C GLU A 49 8.16 -13.47 0.53
N ASN A 50 8.18 -14.62 -0.15
CA ASN A 50 9.43 -15.30 -0.48
C ASN A 50 10.30 -14.44 -1.38
N TYR A 51 9.70 -13.83 -2.42
CA TYR A 51 10.41 -12.89 -3.28
C TYR A 51 11.05 -11.75 -2.48
N PHE A 52 10.34 -11.17 -1.51
CA PHE A 52 10.89 -10.11 -0.65
C PHE A 52 12.04 -10.59 0.24
N GLN A 53 11.94 -11.78 0.85
CA GLN A 53 13.02 -12.34 1.65
C GLN A 53 14.27 -12.69 0.81
N GLU A 54 14.06 -13.14 -0.42
CA GLU A 54 15.12 -13.50 -1.36
C GLU A 54 15.81 -12.24 -1.92
N SER A 55 15.03 -11.27 -2.42
CA SER A 55 15.52 -9.98 -2.92
C SER A 55 16.15 -9.10 -1.84
N GLY A 56 15.64 -9.13 -0.60
CA GLY A 56 16.16 -8.39 0.55
C GLY A 56 17.57 -8.78 1.02
N ARG A 57 18.22 -9.71 0.30
CA ARG A 57 19.65 -10.04 0.46
C ARG A 57 20.56 -9.05 -0.26
N ALA A 58 20.04 -8.35 -1.26
CA ALA A 58 20.78 -7.31 -1.96
C ALA A 58 20.86 -6.04 -1.11
N GLY A 59 21.94 -5.26 -1.26
CA GLY A 59 21.94 -3.88 -0.74
C GLY A 59 22.00 -3.72 0.78
N ARG A 60 22.55 -4.70 1.52
CA ARG A 60 22.62 -4.62 3.00
C ARG A 60 23.59 -3.55 3.52
N ASP A 61 24.56 -3.16 2.70
CA ASP A 61 25.45 -2.01 2.90
C ASP A 61 24.76 -0.63 2.70
N GLY A 62 23.48 -0.61 2.31
CA GLY A 62 22.74 0.63 2.03
C GLY A 62 23.05 1.25 0.66
N LEU A 63 23.92 0.62 -0.14
CA LEU A 63 24.20 1.07 -1.50
C LEU A 63 23.16 0.52 -2.48
N SER A 64 23.04 1.16 -3.65
CA SER A 64 22.12 0.73 -4.70
C SER A 64 22.36 -0.75 -5.06
N ALA A 65 21.26 -1.48 -5.17
CA ALA A 65 21.25 -2.88 -5.55
C ALA A 65 20.02 -3.16 -6.43
N VAL A 66 20.15 -4.14 -7.32
CA VAL A 66 19.14 -4.44 -8.32
C VAL A 66 18.63 -5.86 -8.13
N CYS A 67 17.31 -5.98 -8.09
CA CYS A 67 16.62 -7.27 -8.04
C CYS A 67 15.88 -7.49 -9.36
N ILE A 68 16.24 -8.56 -10.06
CA ILE A 68 15.68 -8.90 -11.37
C ILE A 68 14.86 -10.18 -11.23
N LEU A 69 13.64 -10.17 -11.75
CA LEU A 69 12.77 -11.34 -11.81
C LEU A 69 12.48 -11.69 -13.26
N TYR A 70 12.95 -12.86 -13.71
CA TYR A 70 12.54 -13.41 -15.00
C TYR A 70 11.21 -14.12 -14.85
N PHE A 71 10.20 -13.61 -15.55
CA PHE A 71 8.85 -14.19 -15.56
C PHE A 71 8.64 -15.04 -16.82
N ARG A 72 8.27 -16.30 -16.63
CA ARG A 72 7.82 -17.21 -17.70
C ARG A 72 6.52 -17.88 -17.28
N LEU A 73 5.55 -17.95 -18.19
CA LEU A 73 4.26 -18.58 -17.92
C LEU A 73 4.40 -20.06 -17.52
N SER A 74 5.37 -20.77 -18.11
CA SER A 74 5.68 -22.16 -17.77
C SER A 74 6.03 -22.38 -16.30
N ASP A 75 6.60 -21.37 -15.63
CA ASP A 75 6.99 -21.47 -14.23
C ASP A 75 5.79 -21.42 -13.30
N VAL A 76 4.69 -20.78 -13.71
CA VAL A 76 3.44 -20.76 -12.94
C VAL A 76 2.91 -22.17 -12.74
N PHE A 77 2.86 -22.96 -13.81
CA PHE A 77 2.41 -24.35 -13.72
C PHE A 77 3.34 -25.20 -12.88
N ARG A 78 4.66 -25.10 -13.08
CA ARG A 78 5.66 -25.81 -12.26
C ARG A 78 5.52 -25.46 -10.77
N GLN A 79 5.31 -24.19 -10.46
CA GLN A 79 5.20 -23.74 -9.08
C GLN A 79 3.86 -24.13 -8.45
N SER A 80 2.77 -24.15 -9.24
CA SER A 80 1.45 -24.59 -8.80
C SER A 80 1.44 -26.04 -8.32
N THR A 81 2.12 -26.95 -9.02
CA THR A 81 2.27 -28.35 -8.61
C THR A 81 3.08 -28.48 -7.31
N MET A 82 4.08 -27.61 -7.10
CA MET A 82 4.90 -27.63 -5.88
C MET A 82 4.18 -27.06 -4.65
N VAL A 83 3.19 -26.19 -4.82
CA VAL A 83 2.46 -25.53 -3.72
C VAL A 83 1.05 -26.10 -3.51
N CYS A 84 0.64 -27.11 -4.27
CA CYS A 84 -0.71 -27.66 -4.21
C CYS A 84 -1.04 -28.32 -2.86
N THR A 85 -0.02 -28.76 -2.13
CA THR A 85 -0.16 -29.36 -0.79
C THR A 85 -0.33 -28.31 0.31
N GLU A 86 0.00 -27.05 0.03
CA GLU A 86 -0.09 -25.95 0.99
C GLU A 86 -1.49 -25.31 0.94
N LYS A 87 -2.17 -25.18 2.08
CA LYS A 87 -3.55 -24.63 2.16
C LYS A 87 -3.73 -23.27 1.50
N THR A 88 -2.70 -22.42 1.54
CA THR A 88 -2.71 -21.06 0.97
C THR A 88 -1.74 -20.88 -0.21
N GLY A 89 -1.10 -21.97 -0.66
CA GLY A 89 -0.01 -21.93 -1.64
C GLY A 89 -0.43 -21.33 -2.98
N LEU A 90 -1.54 -21.81 -3.56
CA LEU A 90 -2.04 -21.31 -4.84
C LEU A 90 -2.44 -19.83 -4.79
N ARG A 91 -3.06 -19.38 -3.70
CA ARG A 91 -3.44 -17.98 -3.52
C ARG A 91 -2.21 -17.07 -3.49
N ASN A 92 -1.18 -17.50 -2.78
CA ASN A 92 0.08 -16.77 -2.66
C ASN A 92 0.84 -16.73 -4.00
N LEU A 93 0.83 -17.85 -4.73
CA LEU A 93 1.41 -17.92 -6.08
C LEU A 93 0.72 -16.98 -7.04
N TYR A 94 -0.62 -16.95 -7.07
CA TYR A 94 -1.36 -16.03 -7.93
C TYR A 94 -1.15 -14.57 -7.55
N SER A 95 -0.94 -14.27 -6.28
CA SER A 95 -0.49 -12.94 -5.85
C SER A 95 0.84 -12.55 -6.51
N MET A 96 1.79 -13.50 -6.58
CA MET A 96 3.09 -13.28 -7.24
C MET A 96 2.97 -13.13 -8.76
N VAL A 97 2.12 -13.93 -9.41
CA VAL A 97 1.81 -13.79 -10.85
C VAL A 97 1.19 -12.42 -11.13
N ARG A 98 0.27 -11.97 -10.26
CA ARG A 98 -0.32 -10.64 -10.36
C ARG A 98 0.74 -9.56 -10.20
N TYR A 99 1.67 -9.69 -9.25
CA TYR A 99 2.79 -8.76 -9.10
C TYR A 99 3.65 -8.68 -10.38
N ALA A 100 4.03 -9.82 -10.96
CA ALA A 100 4.85 -9.86 -12.17
C ALA A 100 4.15 -9.25 -13.41
N THR A 101 2.83 -9.41 -13.52
CA THR A 101 2.02 -8.91 -14.65
C THR A 101 1.53 -7.47 -14.45
N THR A 102 1.40 -7.01 -13.21
CA THR A 102 0.90 -5.65 -12.87
C THR A 102 1.99 -4.59 -12.97
N GLN A 103 3.21 -4.93 -13.39
CA GLN A 103 4.30 -3.99 -13.70
C GLN A 103 3.93 -3.14 -14.93
N LYS A 104 2.92 -2.27 -14.78
CA LYS A 104 2.81 -1.05 -15.56
C LYS A 104 3.95 -0.15 -15.11
N THR A 105 4.74 0.28 -16.09
CA THR A 105 5.65 1.43 -16.12
C THR A 105 5.69 2.25 -14.83
N ASN A 106 6.89 2.57 -14.38
CA ASN A 106 7.22 3.49 -13.28
C ASN A 106 6.54 4.88 -13.39
N ASP A 107 5.81 5.16 -14.47
CA ASP A 107 4.83 6.22 -14.57
C ASP A 107 3.52 5.86 -13.86
N ARG A 108 3.40 6.22 -12.58
CA ARG A 108 2.32 7.08 -12.01
C ARG A 108 2.69 7.48 -10.59
N GLY A 109 3.31 8.65 -10.47
CA GLY A 109 3.03 9.46 -9.29
C GLY A 109 1.51 9.68 -9.14
N SER A 110 1.12 10.12 -7.94
CA SER A 110 0.01 11.07 -7.69
C SER A 110 -1.36 10.59 -7.22
N ASN A 111 -1.55 9.45 -6.53
CA ASN A 111 -2.81 9.30 -5.76
C ASN A 111 -2.76 8.48 -4.46
N ARG A 112 -1.56 8.20 -3.94
CA ARG A 112 -1.39 7.57 -2.62
C ARG A 112 -1.09 8.64 -1.59
N ILE A 113 -1.91 8.74 -0.55
CA ILE A 113 -1.71 9.65 0.57
C ILE A 113 -1.68 8.86 1.88
N THR A 114 -0.77 9.17 2.79
CA THR A 114 -0.76 8.52 4.11
C THR A 114 -1.95 9.00 4.94
N GLY A 115 -2.45 8.17 5.85
CA GLY A 115 -3.58 8.55 6.73
C GLY A 115 -3.30 9.84 7.50
N ALA A 116 -2.09 9.98 8.05
CA ALA A 116 -1.67 11.20 8.74
C ALA A 116 -1.71 12.44 7.83
N LYS A 117 -1.23 12.31 6.59
CA LYS A 117 -1.25 13.43 5.65
C LYS A 117 -2.66 13.79 5.20
N LEU A 118 -3.53 12.79 5.03
CA LEU A 118 -4.94 13.00 4.69
C LEU A 118 -5.68 13.74 5.81
N VAL A 119 -5.46 13.36 7.07
CA VAL A 119 -6.03 14.07 8.23
C VAL A 119 -5.54 15.52 8.24
N GLU A 120 -4.24 15.76 8.10
CA GLU A 120 -3.66 17.11 8.08
C GLU A 120 -4.30 18.02 7.01
N LEU A 121 -4.42 17.52 5.77
CA LEU A 121 -5.01 18.26 4.66
C LEU A 121 -6.50 18.53 4.85
N THR A 122 -7.22 17.57 5.43
CA THR A 122 -8.67 17.68 5.63
C THR A 122 -9.00 18.58 6.83
N THR A 123 -8.21 18.51 7.91
CA THR A 123 -8.33 19.44 9.05
C THR A 123 -8.04 20.88 8.64
N LYS A 124 -7.10 21.12 7.70
CA LYS A 124 -6.89 22.46 7.12
C LYS A 124 -8.12 23.01 6.38
N ARG A 125 -8.99 22.14 5.85
CA ARG A 125 -10.23 22.55 5.14
C ARG A 125 -11.47 22.59 6.02
N LEU A 126 -11.63 21.63 6.94
CA LEU A 126 -12.84 21.44 7.77
C LEU A 126 -12.67 21.90 9.23
N GLY A 127 -11.47 22.31 9.65
CA GLY A 127 -11.17 22.94 10.94
C GLY A 127 -11.09 21.98 12.13
N SER A 128 -12.05 21.06 12.30
CA SER A 128 -12.13 20.19 13.48
C SER A 128 -11.51 18.80 13.24
N LYS A 129 -10.35 18.54 13.86
CA LYS A 129 -9.65 17.24 13.82
C LYS A 129 -10.54 16.03 14.20
N PRO A 130 -11.29 16.04 15.32
CA PRO A 130 -12.10 14.87 15.70
C PRO A 130 -13.25 14.57 14.73
N ILE A 131 -13.86 15.59 14.11
CA ILE A 131 -14.89 15.40 13.08
C ILE A 131 -14.29 14.78 11.83
N VAL A 132 -13.11 15.26 11.42
CA VAL A 132 -12.39 14.77 10.24
C VAL A 132 -11.99 13.30 10.41
N GLU A 133 -11.44 12.92 11.56
CA GLU A 133 -11.08 11.53 11.85
C GLU A 133 -12.31 10.61 11.78
N ARG A 134 -13.43 11.03 12.39
CA ARG A 134 -14.67 10.25 12.35
C ARG A 134 -15.26 10.14 10.94
N ALA A 135 -15.19 11.21 10.14
CA ALA A 135 -15.64 11.22 8.75
C ALA A 135 -14.78 10.31 7.86
N LEU A 136 -13.45 10.33 8.05
CA LEU A 136 -12.54 9.43 7.34
C LEU A 136 -12.77 7.96 7.71
N CYS A 137 -13.01 7.66 8.99
CA CYS A 137 -13.39 6.33 9.43
C CYS A 137 -14.71 5.88 8.79
N HIS A 138 -15.72 6.75 8.73
CA HIS A 138 -17.00 6.45 8.08
C HIS A 138 -16.82 6.18 6.57
N ALA A 139 -15.99 6.97 5.89
CA ALA A 139 -15.68 6.80 4.48
C ALA A 139 -14.92 5.49 4.19
N LEU A 140 -14.02 5.06 5.09
CA LEU A 140 -13.32 3.78 5.00
C LEU A 140 -14.27 2.59 5.19
N LEU A 141 -15.10 2.62 6.23
CA LEU A 141 -16.04 1.52 6.54
C LEU A 141 -17.09 1.33 5.43
N ASN A 142 -17.55 2.41 4.82
CA ASN A 142 -18.55 2.34 3.76
C ASN A 142 -17.95 2.02 2.38
N GLY A 143 -16.62 1.95 2.25
CA GLY A 143 -15.92 1.62 1.00
C GLY A 143 -15.79 2.77 0.01
N HIS A 144 -15.94 4.02 0.47
CA HIS A 144 -15.61 5.22 -0.31
C HIS A 144 -14.11 5.44 -0.38
N LEU A 145 -13.40 5.09 0.69
CA LEU A 145 -11.94 5.02 0.74
C LEU A 145 -11.52 3.55 0.92
N LYS A 146 -10.33 3.22 0.46
CA LYS A 146 -9.70 1.91 0.71
C LYS A 146 -8.25 2.10 1.13
N GLN A 147 -7.77 1.15 1.93
CA GLN A 147 -6.37 1.09 2.32
C GLN A 147 -5.59 0.32 1.24
N ASP A 148 -4.49 0.92 0.78
CA ASP A 148 -3.54 0.31 -0.14
C ASP A 148 -2.22 0.11 0.60
N PHE A 149 -1.80 -1.14 0.75
CA PHE A 149 -0.58 -1.47 1.48
C PHE A 149 0.57 -1.61 0.51
N HIS A 150 1.64 -0.85 0.76
CA HIS A 150 2.89 -0.99 0.04
C HIS A 150 3.91 -1.71 0.92
N PHE A 151 4.33 -2.87 0.45
CA PHE A 151 5.32 -3.69 1.10
C PHE A 151 6.70 -3.26 0.61
N THR A 152 7.48 -2.67 1.50
CA THR A 152 8.91 -2.40 1.27
C THR A 152 9.74 -3.38 2.12
N PRO A 153 11.03 -3.59 1.81
CA PRO A 153 11.86 -4.54 2.54
C PRO A 153 11.96 -4.28 4.06
N TYR A 154 11.76 -3.04 4.49
CA TYR A 154 11.97 -2.62 5.89
C TYR A 154 10.68 -2.23 6.62
N ALA A 155 9.57 -1.99 5.91
CA ALA A 155 8.31 -1.58 6.51
C ALA A 155 7.10 -1.82 5.58
N ILE A 156 5.93 -2.01 6.19
CA ILE A 156 4.65 -2.00 5.49
C ILE A 156 4.07 -0.59 5.63
N HIS A 157 3.94 0.13 4.52
CA HIS A 157 3.35 1.46 4.51
C HIS A 157 1.87 1.38 4.12
N SER A 158 1.02 1.99 4.94
CA SER A 158 -0.41 2.12 4.68
C SER A 158 -0.73 3.43 3.98
N TYR A 159 -1.28 3.36 2.78
CA TYR A 159 -1.81 4.50 2.03
C TYR A 159 -3.32 4.43 1.95
N ILE A 160 -3.95 5.59 1.82
CA ILE A 160 -5.37 5.75 1.54
C ILE A 160 -5.50 6.09 0.06
N VAL A 161 -6.40 5.38 -0.61
CA VAL A 161 -6.75 5.63 -2.02
C VAL A 161 -8.27 5.57 -2.18
N SER A 162 -8.79 6.05 -3.31
CA SER A 162 -10.23 6.02 -3.57
C SER A 162 -10.74 4.57 -3.66
N GLY A 163 -11.81 4.30 -2.92
CA GLY A 163 -12.51 3.03 -2.88
C GLY A 163 -13.48 2.86 -4.06
N PRO A 164 -14.01 1.64 -4.28
CA PRO A 164 -14.91 1.35 -5.39
C PRO A 164 -16.22 2.18 -5.36
N LYS A 165 -16.71 2.57 -4.17
CA LYS A 165 -17.86 3.47 -4.05
C LYS A 165 -17.49 4.95 -4.18
N GLY A 166 -16.25 5.31 -3.86
CA GLY A 166 -15.75 6.69 -3.99
C GLY A 166 -15.68 7.17 -5.44
N ALA A 167 -15.51 6.25 -6.39
CA ALA A 167 -15.56 6.56 -7.82
C ALA A 167 -16.98 6.72 -8.38
N LYS A 168 -18.02 6.20 -7.68
CA LYS A 168 -19.41 6.17 -8.16
C LYS A 168 -20.33 7.16 -7.47
N GLN A 169 -20.01 7.56 -6.24
CA GLN A 169 -20.88 8.39 -5.40
C GLN A 169 -20.12 9.62 -4.91
N SER A 170 -20.60 10.80 -5.29
CA SER A 170 -19.99 12.10 -4.98
C SER A 170 -20.33 12.64 -3.60
N THR A 171 -21.42 12.16 -2.98
CA THR A 171 -21.95 12.70 -1.72
C THR A 171 -21.91 11.63 -0.63
N ILE A 172 -21.32 11.96 0.51
CA ILE A 172 -21.24 11.10 1.70
C ILE A 172 -22.03 11.79 2.81
N ILE A 173 -23.08 11.14 3.31
CA ILE A 173 -23.92 11.67 4.40
C ILE A 173 -23.48 11.01 5.70
N MET A 174 -23.18 11.82 6.71
CA MET A 174 -22.77 11.35 8.03
C MET A 174 -23.60 12.04 9.10
N LYS A 175 -24.24 11.28 9.99
CA LYS A 175 -24.94 11.84 11.15
C LYS A 175 -23.91 12.29 12.18
N CYS A 176 -23.89 13.58 12.50
CA CYS A 176 -23.01 14.16 13.53
C CYS A 176 -23.80 14.44 14.82
N LYS A 177 -23.17 14.31 16.00
CA LYS A 177 -23.78 14.70 17.28
C LYS A 177 -23.65 16.21 17.47
N LYS A 178 -24.67 16.87 18.04
CA LYS A 178 -24.68 18.33 18.30
C LYS A 178 -23.54 18.82 19.20
N SER A 179 -22.92 17.95 20.00
CA SER A 179 -21.76 18.28 20.83
C SER A 179 -20.46 18.52 20.04
N ASP A 180 -20.42 18.12 18.76
CA ASP A 180 -19.19 18.09 17.98
C ASP A 180 -19.05 19.30 17.03
N CYS A 181 -20.11 20.10 16.86
CA CYS A 181 -20.15 21.23 15.93
C CYS A 181 -19.83 22.60 16.54
N ASP A 182 -19.41 22.66 17.81
CA ASP A 182 -19.06 23.93 18.44
C ASP A 182 -17.61 24.34 18.16
N MET A 183 -17.44 25.63 17.84
CA MET A 183 -16.19 26.40 17.63
C MET A 183 -15.56 26.38 16.22
N THR A 184 -15.98 27.33 15.37
CA THR A 184 -15.13 28.49 14.98
C THR A 184 -15.89 29.44 14.03
N THR A 185 -16.71 30.34 14.60
CA THR A 185 -16.99 31.64 13.96
C THR A 185 -15.82 32.57 14.26
N LYS A 186 -14.91 32.78 13.30
CA LYS A 186 -13.99 33.93 13.35
C LYS A 186 -14.47 35.01 12.39
N SER A 187 -15.06 36.04 12.99
CA SER A 187 -15.34 37.38 12.48
C SER A 187 -14.32 37.83 11.42
N SER A 188 -14.82 38.27 10.27
CA SER A 188 -14.07 39.05 9.29
C SER A 188 -14.97 40.14 8.70
N ARG A 189 -14.88 41.33 9.31
CA ARG A 189 -15.08 42.68 8.78
C ARG A 189 -16.36 42.99 7.96
N LYS A 190 -17.26 43.67 8.67
CA LYS A 190 -18.23 44.68 8.21
C LYS A 190 -17.68 45.51 7.03
N ARG A 191 -18.32 45.44 5.87
CA ARG A 191 -18.40 46.55 4.90
C ARG A 191 -19.87 46.72 4.53
N LYS A 192 -20.41 47.89 4.86
CA LYS A 192 -21.74 48.39 4.47
C LYS A 192 -21.78 48.54 2.95
N LEU A 193 -22.85 48.06 2.31
CA LEU A 193 -23.47 48.73 1.18
C LEU A 193 -24.93 48.27 1.06
N ASP A 194 -25.79 49.15 1.56
CA ASP A 194 -27.14 49.57 1.17
C ASP A 194 -28.03 48.66 0.31
N ASP A 195 -29.19 48.36 0.91
CA ASP A 195 -30.57 48.53 0.41
C ASP A 195 -31.12 47.65 -0.74
N VAL A 196 -32.45 47.44 -0.64
CA VAL A 196 -33.44 47.02 -1.65
C VAL A 196 -34.16 45.68 -1.36
N THR A 197 -35.29 45.82 -0.65
CA THR A 197 -36.58 45.07 -0.70
C THR A 197 -36.60 43.57 -0.40
N ALA A 198 -37.13 43.12 0.74
CA ALA A 198 -38.56 42.91 1.04
C ALA A 198 -39.19 41.67 0.36
N LYS A 199 -39.41 40.59 1.13
CA LYS A 199 -40.73 40.24 1.71
C LYS A 199 -40.68 38.89 2.45
N SER A 200 -41.33 38.91 3.60
CA SER A 200 -41.77 37.82 4.47
C SER A 200 -42.85 36.95 3.83
N GLU A 201 -42.94 35.67 4.20
CA GLU A 201 -44.17 34.89 4.47
C GLU A 201 -43.77 33.41 4.74
N THR A 202 -43.74 33.01 6.01
CA THR A 202 -44.70 32.10 6.68
C THR A 202 -44.64 30.63 6.25
N LEU A 203 -44.20 29.78 7.20
CA LEU A 203 -44.51 28.34 7.26
C LEU A 203 -46.04 28.12 7.31
N PRO A 204 -46.53 26.96 6.88
CA PRO A 204 -46.89 25.97 7.89
C PRO A 204 -46.54 24.51 7.54
N ASP A 205 -46.21 23.77 8.60
CA ASP A 205 -46.69 22.44 8.99
C ASP A 205 -46.97 21.33 7.96
N GLU A 206 -46.28 20.20 8.23
CA GLU A 206 -46.83 18.84 8.33
C GLU A 206 -47.02 17.89 7.12
N ILE A 207 -46.52 16.65 7.36
CA ILE A 207 -47.04 15.31 6.98
C ILE A 207 -46.43 14.52 5.78
N TYR A 208 -45.77 13.43 6.19
CA TYR A 208 -45.71 12.03 5.71
C TYR A 208 -45.47 11.60 4.23
N LEU A 209 -44.50 10.66 4.14
CA LEU A 209 -44.36 9.43 3.31
C LEU A 209 -45.24 9.22 2.07
N ASP A 210 -44.56 8.98 0.93
CA ASP A 210 -44.44 7.65 0.30
C ASP A 210 -43.03 7.51 -0.34
#